data_AF-A0A8I2DED7-F1
#
_entry.id   AF-A0A8I2DED7-F1
#
_cell.length_a   1.000
_cell.length_b   1.000
_cell.length_c   1.000
_cell.angle_alpha   90.00
_cell.angle_beta   90.00
_cell.angle_gamma   90.00
#
_symmetry.space_group_name_H-M   'P 1'
#
loop_
_entity.id
_entity.type
_entity.pdbx_description
1 polymer ?
#
loop_
_entity_poly.entity_id
_entity_poly.type
_entity_poly.pdbx_seq_one_letter_code
_entity_poly.pdbx_strand_id
1 'polypeptide(L)'
;PTIDHGNSQAHTFGLGAMGLHSYLAQQLIEYGSPESVEFTSIYFMLMNYWTLVESNNIARERGITFHNFEKSDYANGSYFDKYVTGEFVPTSDRVKELFKNVFIPGVADWAELRDKVQEDGLYHQNRLAVAPNGSISYINDVSASIHPITQRIEERQEKKIGKIYYPAAGLSTETIPYYTSAYDMDMRKVIDVYAAATEHVD
;
A
#
# COMPACT_ATOMS: atom_id res chain seq x y z
N PRO A 1 15.68 -3.19 -28.27
CA PRO A 1 16.74 -2.65 -27.36
C PRO A 1 16.48 -3.11 -25.91
N THR A 2 17.43 -2.92 -24.99
CA THR A 2 17.37 -3.53 -23.63
C THR A 2 16.14 -3.14 -22.80
N ILE A 3 15.65 -1.90 -22.89
CA ILE A 3 14.46 -1.42 -22.16
C ILE A 3 13.19 -2.16 -22.61
N ASP A 4 12.95 -2.19 -23.92
CA ASP A 4 11.82 -2.90 -24.51
C ASP A 4 11.87 -4.40 -24.19
N HIS A 5 13.07 -4.99 -24.27
CA HIS A 5 13.28 -6.39 -23.90
C HIS A 5 12.95 -6.66 -22.43
N GLY A 6 13.46 -5.85 -21.50
CA GLY A 6 13.16 -5.99 -20.06
C GLY A 6 11.66 -5.86 -19.78
N ASN A 7 11.00 -4.85 -20.37
CA ASN A 7 9.55 -4.66 -20.21
C ASN A 7 8.76 -5.86 -20.74
N SER A 8 9.13 -6.39 -21.91
CA SER A 8 8.47 -7.55 -22.52
C SER A 8 8.70 -8.87 -21.76
N GLN A 9 9.70 -8.92 -20.88
CA GLN A 9 10.00 -10.12 -20.09
C GLN A 9 9.40 -10.07 -18.69
N ALA A 10 9.45 -8.92 -18.03
CA ALA A 10 9.04 -8.78 -16.64
C ALA A 10 7.55 -8.42 -16.48
N HIS A 11 6.99 -7.72 -17.48
CA HIS A 11 5.65 -7.14 -17.40
C HIS A 11 5.40 -6.34 -16.12
N THR A 12 6.43 -5.69 -15.56
CA THR A 12 6.35 -5.03 -14.26
C THR A 12 5.41 -3.82 -14.27
N PHE A 13 4.65 -3.64 -13.18
CA PHE A 13 4.00 -2.37 -12.85
C PHE A 13 4.26 -2.01 -11.39
N GLY A 14 3.99 -0.76 -11.02
CA GLY A 14 4.17 -0.26 -9.67
C GLY A 14 2.89 0.40 -9.15
N LEU A 15 2.04 -0.39 -8.50
CA LEU A 15 0.88 0.12 -7.78
C LEU A 15 1.29 0.59 -6.39
N GLY A 16 0.98 1.84 -6.08
CA GLY A 16 1.24 2.44 -4.77
C GLY A 16 -0.06 2.86 -4.08
N ALA A 17 0.11 3.48 -2.91
CA ALA A 17 -0.96 4.11 -2.15
C ALA A 17 -0.58 5.54 -1.79
N MET A 18 -1.59 6.39 -1.64
CA MET A 18 -1.44 7.76 -1.14
C MET A 18 -2.61 8.12 -0.24
N GLY A 19 -2.45 9.18 0.56
CA GLY A 19 -3.52 9.66 1.44
C GLY A 19 -3.58 8.98 2.79
N LEU A 20 -2.57 8.20 3.19
CA LEU A 20 -2.62 7.43 4.45
C LEU A 20 -2.86 8.35 5.65
N HIS A 21 -2.06 9.41 5.80
CA HIS A 21 -2.20 10.30 6.94
C HIS A 21 -3.53 11.05 6.93
N SER A 22 -4.00 11.45 5.74
CA SER A 22 -5.32 12.05 5.60
C SER A 22 -6.46 11.12 6.00
N TYR A 23 -6.36 9.85 5.64
CA TYR A 23 -7.34 8.84 6.01
C TYR A 23 -7.34 8.61 7.53
N LEU A 24 -6.16 8.36 8.11
CA LEU A 24 -6.01 8.10 9.55
C LEU A 24 -6.56 9.27 10.38
N ALA A 25 -6.21 10.51 10.04
CA ALA A 25 -6.68 11.69 10.77
C ALA A 25 -8.20 11.86 10.70
N GLN A 26 -8.84 11.56 9.56
CA GLN A 26 -10.29 11.57 9.42
C GLN A 26 -10.97 10.42 10.16
N GLN A 27 -10.25 9.32 10.41
CA GLN A 27 -10.67 8.25 11.31
C GLN A 27 -10.28 8.51 12.77
N LEU A 28 -9.75 9.69 13.10
CA LEU A 28 -9.28 10.04 14.44
C LEU A 28 -8.24 9.04 14.99
N ILE A 29 -7.36 8.56 14.12
CA ILE A 29 -6.25 7.66 14.44
C ILE A 29 -4.95 8.46 14.32
N GLU A 30 -4.14 8.46 15.38
CA GLU A 30 -2.84 9.11 15.36
C GLU A 30 -1.87 8.33 14.46
N TYR A 31 -1.17 9.03 13.57
CA TYR A 31 -0.14 8.42 12.74
C TYR A 31 0.98 7.82 13.61
N GLY A 32 1.33 6.56 13.35
CA GLY A 32 2.30 5.80 14.12
C GLY A 32 1.79 5.27 15.47
N SER A 33 0.50 5.39 15.76
CA SER A 33 -0.13 4.59 16.82
C SER A 33 -0.17 3.10 16.43
N PRO A 34 -0.31 2.17 17.40
CA PRO A 34 -0.47 0.75 17.11
C PRO A 34 -1.60 0.46 16.11
N GLU A 35 -2.73 1.16 16.23
CA GLU A 35 -3.87 1.02 15.30
C GLU A 35 -3.53 1.47 13.88
N SER A 36 -2.73 2.54 13.71
CA SER A 36 -2.30 2.99 12.38
C SER A 36 -1.31 2.02 11.72
N VAL A 37 -0.41 1.41 12.50
CA VAL A 37 0.55 0.41 12.01
C VAL A 37 -0.18 -0.85 11.60
N GLU A 38 -1.10 -1.32 12.43
CA GLU A 38 -1.97 -2.46 12.14
C GLU A 38 -2.83 -2.21 10.89
N PHE A 39 -3.51 -1.07 10.81
CA PHE A 39 -4.28 -0.68 9.62
C PHE A 39 -3.41 -0.73 8.36
N THR A 40 -2.18 -0.18 8.44
CA THR A 40 -1.24 -0.14 7.31
C THR A 40 -0.85 -1.54 6.87
N SER A 41 -0.49 -2.43 7.81
CA SER A 41 -0.17 -3.83 7.50
C SER A 41 -1.35 -4.52 6.79
N ILE A 42 -2.56 -4.46 7.36
CA ILE A 42 -3.73 -5.10 6.76
C ILE A 42 -4.06 -4.53 5.38
N TYR A 43 -4.01 -3.21 5.22
CA TYR A 43 -4.28 -2.56 3.93
C TYR A 43 -3.30 -3.01 2.84
N PHE A 44 -1.99 -3.03 3.15
CA PHE A 44 -0.97 -3.44 2.19
C PHE A 44 -0.96 -4.96 1.94
N MET A 45 -1.29 -5.77 2.95
CA MET A 45 -1.53 -7.20 2.77
C MET A 45 -2.66 -7.45 1.76
N LEU A 46 -3.78 -6.70 1.87
CA LEU A 46 -4.89 -6.79 0.92
C LEU A 46 -4.48 -6.38 -0.49
N MET A 47 -3.73 -5.29 -0.64
CA MET A 47 -3.18 -4.89 -1.95
C MET A 47 -2.31 -5.99 -2.55
N ASN A 48 -1.44 -6.61 -1.75
CA ASN A 48 -0.59 -7.70 -2.21
C ASN A 48 -1.41 -8.92 -2.63
N TYR A 49 -2.35 -9.35 -1.80
CA TYR A 49 -3.22 -10.49 -2.10
C TYR A 49 -3.97 -10.29 -3.43
N TRP A 50 -4.66 -9.17 -3.59
CA TRP A 50 -5.47 -8.94 -4.78
C TRP A 50 -4.62 -8.73 -6.05
N THR A 51 -3.45 -8.09 -5.94
CA THR A 51 -2.55 -7.99 -7.10
C THR A 51 -1.92 -9.33 -7.49
N LEU A 52 -1.68 -10.24 -6.54
CA LEU A 52 -1.30 -11.63 -6.86
C LEU A 52 -2.43 -12.37 -7.58
N VAL A 53 -3.66 -12.29 -7.04
CA VAL A 53 -4.85 -12.91 -7.65
C VAL A 53 -5.01 -12.47 -9.10
N GLU A 54 -4.96 -11.16 -9.37
CA GLU A 54 -5.13 -10.67 -10.74
C GLU A 54 -3.93 -10.97 -11.64
N SER A 55 -2.71 -10.95 -11.11
CA SER A 55 -1.53 -11.36 -11.88
C SER A 55 -1.59 -12.85 -12.26
N ASN A 56 -2.13 -13.71 -11.39
CA ASN A 56 -2.38 -15.12 -11.64
C ASN A 56 -3.50 -15.33 -12.68
N ASN A 57 -4.62 -14.62 -12.54
CA ASN A 57 -5.72 -14.66 -13.51
C ASN A 57 -5.23 -14.30 -14.92
N ILE A 58 -4.44 -13.23 -15.05
CA ILE A 58 -3.88 -12.82 -16.35
C ILE A 58 -2.91 -13.86 -16.89
N ALA A 59 -2.11 -14.51 -16.04
CA ALA A 59 -1.21 -15.58 -16.47
C ALA A 59 -1.99 -16.76 -17.05
N ARG A 60 -3.05 -17.20 -16.36
CA ARG A 60 -3.96 -18.27 -16.80
C ARG A 60 -4.67 -17.91 -18.10
N GLU A 61 -5.24 -16.71 -18.19
CA GLU A 61 -5.99 -16.26 -19.37
C GLU A 61 -5.11 -16.16 -20.62
N ARG A 62 -3.86 -15.71 -20.46
CA ARG A 62 -2.93 -15.48 -21.58
C ARG A 62 -2.03 -16.69 -21.86
N GLY A 63 -1.95 -17.66 -20.95
CA GLY A 63 -1.03 -18.79 -21.03
C GLY A 63 0.45 -18.39 -21.02
N ILE A 64 0.78 -17.28 -20.35
CA ILE A 64 2.15 -16.74 -20.28
C ILE A 64 2.44 -16.15 -18.90
N THR A 65 3.63 -16.40 -18.40
CA THR A 65 4.16 -15.83 -17.16
C THR A 65 5.26 -14.82 -17.46
N PHE A 66 5.72 -14.08 -16.44
CA PHE A 66 6.98 -13.36 -16.57
C PHE A 66 8.15 -14.34 -16.80
N HIS A 67 9.22 -13.84 -17.40
CA HIS A 67 10.41 -14.62 -17.73
C HIS A 67 11.13 -15.15 -16.48
N ASN A 68 11.54 -16.43 -16.50
CA ASN A 68 12.14 -17.14 -15.35
C ASN A 68 11.22 -17.28 -14.13
N PHE A 69 9.89 -17.28 -14.31
CA PHE A 69 8.93 -17.54 -13.23
C PHE A 69 9.30 -18.80 -12.43
N GLU A 70 9.73 -19.87 -13.10
CA GLU A 70 10.09 -21.17 -12.50
C GLU A 70 11.28 -21.10 -11.54
N LYS A 71 12.06 -20.01 -11.56
CA LYS A 71 13.20 -19.77 -10.66
C LYS A 71 12.86 -18.83 -9.50
N SER A 72 11.60 -18.38 -9.40
CA SER A 72 11.16 -17.44 -8.38
C SER A 72 10.64 -18.12 -7.12
N ASP A 73 10.57 -17.36 -6.03
CA ASP A 73 9.94 -17.80 -4.78
C ASP A 73 8.43 -17.96 -4.88
N TYR A 74 7.81 -17.40 -5.92
CA TYR A 74 6.41 -17.66 -6.25
C TYR A 74 6.23 -19.10 -6.76
N ALA A 75 7.12 -19.58 -7.64
CA ALA A 75 7.04 -20.92 -8.21
C ALA A 75 7.34 -22.02 -7.17
N ASN A 76 8.35 -21.80 -6.32
CA ASN A 76 8.66 -22.75 -5.25
C ASN A 76 7.70 -22.68 -4.04
N GLY A 77 6.84 -21.65 -3.99
CA GLY A 77 5.80 -21.46 -2.98
C GLY A 77 6.26 -20.76 -1.69
N SER A 78 7.57 -20.60 -1.47
CA SER A 78 8.11 -20.03 -0.23
C SER A 78 7.73 -18.57 0.01
N TYR A 79 7.40 -17.82 -1.06
CA TYR A 79 6.86 -16.47 -0.92
C TYR A 79 5.61 -16.41 -0.02
N PHE A 80 4.80 -17.48 -0.04
CA PHE A 80 3.51 -17.56 0.64
C PHE A 80 3.62 -18.03 2.09
N ASP A 81 4.76 -18.56 2.53
CA ASP A 81 4.92 -19.20 3.85
C ASP A 81 4.54 -18.26 5.00
N LYS A 82 4.88 -16.97 4.89
CA LYS A 82 4.53 -15.98 5.90
C LYS A 82 3.03 -15.65 5.95
N TYR A 83 2.30 -15.84 4.86
CA TYR A 83 0.88 -15.50 4.78
C TYR A 83 -0.03 -16.65 5.25
N VAL A 84 0.49 -17.88 5.28
CA VAL A 84 -0.22 -19.05 5.80
C VAL A 84 -0.04 -19.26 7.31
N THR A 85 0.60 -18.31 8.02
CA THR A 85 0.73 -18.34 9.49
C THR A 85 -0.55 -17.92 10.21
N GLY A 86 -1.39 -17.10 9.57
CA GLY A 86 -2.59 -16.52 10.17
C GLY A 86 -2.33 -15.24 10.98
N GLU A 87 -1.14 -14.64 10.86
CA GLU A 87 -0.77 -13.44 11.62
C GLU A 87 -1.37 -12.14 11.06
N PHE A 88 -1.69 -12.09 9.76
CA PHE A 88 -2.17 -10.87 9.09
C PHE A 88 -3.69 -10.72 9.15
N VAL A 89 -4.23 -10.63 10.37
CA VAL A 89 -5.66 -10.37 10.62
C VAL A 89 -5.84 -9.21 11.61
N PRO A 90 -6.91 -8.38 11.47
CA PRO A 90 -7.18 -7.33 12.44
C PRO A 90 -7.39 -7.87 13.86
N THR A 91 -6.63 -7.34 14.79
CA THR A 91 -6.64 -7.61 16.23
C THR A 91 -7.39 -6.53 17.02
N SER A 92 -7.19 -5.24 16.70
CA SER A 92 -7.88 -4.15 17.41
C SER A 92 -9.34 -4.01 16.95
N ASP A 93 -10.22 -3.65 17.88
CA ASP A 93 -11.64 -3.43 17.58
C ASP A 93 -11.84 -2.28 16.60
N ARG A 94 -10.97 -1.26 16.67
CA ARG A 94 -11.00 -0.11 15.75
C ARG A 94 -10.70 -0.55 14.32
N VAL A 95 -9.62 -1.31 14.10
CA VAL A 95 -9.24 -1.77 12.76
C VAL A 95 -10.25 -2.81 12.23
N LYS A 96 -10.76 -3.71 13.09
CA LYS A 96 -11.86 -4.63 12.71
C LYS A 96 -13.07 -3.87 12.18
N GLU A 97 -13.47 -2.79 12.85
CA GLU A 97 -14.60 -1.97 12.41
C GLU A 97 -14.34 -1.30 11.06
N LEU A 98 -13.12 -0.80 10.83
CA LEU A 98 -12.74 -0.17 9.54
C LEU A 98 -12.82 -1.17 8.37
N PHE A 99 -12.50 -2.44 8.61
CA PHE A 99 -12.50 -3.49 7.58
C PHE A 99 -13.74 -4.41 7.61
N LYS A 100 -14.77 -4.11 8.40
CA LYS A 100 -15.92 -5.02 8.60
C LYS A 100 -16.64 -5.50 7.34
N ASN A 101 -16.59 -4.69 6.27
CA ASN A 101 -17.23 -4.96 4.98
C ASN A 101 -16.21 -5.30 3.89
N VAL A 102 -14.96 -5.55 4.27
CA VAL A 102 -13.86 -5.89 3.36
C VAL A 102 -13.52 -7.35 3.59
N PHE A 103 -13.41 -8.11 2.51
CA PHE A 103 -12.91 -9.48 2.59
C PHE A 103 -11.42 -9.46 2.98
N ILE A 104 -11.08 -10.15 4.06
CA ILE A 104 -9.71 -10.34 4.52
C ILE A 104 -9.35 -11.82 4.33
N PRO A 105 -8.33 -12.14 3.52
CA PRO A 105 -7.95 -13.53 3.25
C PRO A 105 -7.39 -14.19 4.52
N GLY A 106 -7.92 -15.36 4.85
CA GLY A 106 -7.38 -16.22 5.89
C GLY A 106 -6.29 -17.16 5.37
N VAL A 107 -5.82 -18.05 6.24
CA VAL A 107 -4.80 -19.05 5.90
C VAL A 107 -5.20 -19.93 4.71
N ALA A 108 -6.48 -20.32 4.65
CA ALA A 108 -6.99 -21.17 3.57
C ALA A 108 -6.99 -20.44 2.21
N ASP A 109 -7.37 -19.16 2.18
CA ASP A 109 -7.39 -18.35 0.96
C ASP A 109 -5.97 -18.14 0.42
N TRP A 110 -5.01 -17.89 1.30
CA TRP A 110 -3.60 -17.79 0.93
C TRP A 110 -3.01 -19.12 0.43
N ALA A 111 -3.38 -20.24 1.05
CA ALA A 111 -2.97 -21.57 0.60
C ALA A 111 -3.55 -21.88 -0.79
N GLU A 112 -4.82 -21.56 -1.02
CA GLU A 112 -5.47 -21.72 -2.33
C GLU A 112 -4.80 -20.85 -3.40
N LEU A 113 -4.48 -19.59 -3.08
CA LEU A 113 -3.77 -18.69 -3.97
C LEU A 113 -2.36 -19.21 -4.30
N ARG A 114 -1.62 -19.72 -3.31
CA ARG A 114 -0.31 -20.35 -3.54
C ARG A 114 -0.43 -21.47 -4.55
N ASP A 115 -1.37 -22.38 -4.35
CA ASP A 115 -1.52 -23.57 -5.21
C ASP A 115 -1.88 -23.14 -6.65
N LYS A 116 -2.78 -22.16 -6.82
CA LYS A 116 -3.10 -21.56 -8.13
C LYS A 116 -1.90 -20.89 -8.79
N VAL A 117 -1.07 -20.19 -8.02
CA VAL A 117 0.14 -19.54 -8.53
C VAL A 117 1.19 -20.57 -8.95
N GLN A 118 1.32 -21.68 -8.23
CA GLN A 118 2.23 -22.75 -8.63
C GLN A 118 1.75 -23.49 -9.89
N GLU A 119 0.44 -23.60 -10.11
CA GLU A 119 -0.16 -24.21 -11.30
C GLU A 119 -0.12 -23.28 -12.52
N ASP A 120 -0.68 -22.09 -12.41
CA ASP A 120 -0.92 -21.17 -13.54
C ASP A 120 0.19 -20.12 -13.71
N GLY A 121 0.99 -19.88 -12.67
CA GLY A 121 2.03 -18.85 -12.64
C GLY A 121 1.54 -17.43 -12.37
N LEU A 122 2.42 -16.46 -12.61
CA LEU A 122 2.15 -15.02 -12.50
C LEU A 122 2.57 -14.28 -13.77
N TYR A 123 1.75 -13.34 -14.22
CA TYR A 123 2.03 -12.55 -15.42
C TYR A 123 3.08 -11.47 -15.17
N HIS A 124 3.06 -10.83 -14.00
CA HIS A 124 3.94 -9.71 -13.64
C HIS A 124 5.00 -10.13 -12.62
N GLN A 125 6.24 -9.70 -12.81
CA GLN A 125 7.37 -9.99 -11.91
C GLN A 125 7.32 -9.16 -10.62
N ASN A 126 7.00 -7.86 -10.74
CA ASN A 126 6.82 -6.92 -9.62
C ASN A 126 5.51 -6.15 -9.82
N ARG A 127 4.84 -5.82 -8.72
CA ARG A 127 3.47 -5.30 -8.76
C ARG A 127 3.29 -4.04 -7.91
N LEU A 128 3.95 -3.94 -6.76
CA LEU A 128 3.75 -2.88 -5.79
C LEU A 128 4.97 -1.97 -5.71
N ALA A 129 4.72 -0.65 -5.71
CA ALA A 129 5.76 0.35 -5.50
C ALA A 129 5.15 1.64 -4.93
N VAL A 130 5.52 1.98 -3.70
CA VAL A 130 5.03 3.21 -3.05
C VAL A 130 5.94 4.39 -3.43
N ALA A 131 5.53 5.12 -4.45
CA ALA A 131 6.22 6.32 -4.92
C ALA A 131 5.77 7.60 -4.16
N PRO A 132 6.58 8.67 -4.16
CA PRO A 132 6.11 9.99 -3.73
C PRO A 132 5.07 10.54 -4.71
N ASN A 133 4.00 11.14 -4.19
CA ASN A 133 2.93 11.76 -4.97
C ASN A 133 3.01 13.28 -4.82
N GLY A 134 3.53 13.98 -5.83
CA GLY A 134 3.62 15.43 -5.85
C GLY A 134 2.27 16.06 -6.24
N SER A 135 2.20 16.72 -7.40
CA SER A 135 1.00 17.49 -7.79
C SER A 135 -0.29 16.67 -7.87
N ILE A 136 -0.19 15.37 -8.11
CA ILE A 136 -1.35 14.47 -8.17
C ILE A 136 -2.06 14.29 -6.82
N SER A 137 -1.37 14.47 -5.68
CA SER A 137 -2.02 14.36 -4.37
C SER A 137 -2.98 15.54 -4.14
N TYR A 138 -2.63 16.74 -4.63
CA TYR A 138 -3.52 17.90 -4.60
C TYR A 138 -4.78 17.71 -5.45
N ILE A 139 -4.64 17.07 -6.62
CA ILE A 139 -5.78 16.80 -7.50
C ILE A 139 -6.74 15.81 -6.85
N ASN A 140 -6.21 14.81 -6.13
CA ASN A 140 -7.00 13.81 -5.42
C ASN A 140 -7.45 14.26 -4.03
N ASP A 141 -7.06 15.46 -3.61
CA ASP A 141 -7.32 16.04 -2.29
C ASP A 141 -6.94 15.10 -1.13
N VAL A 142 -5.69 14.63 -1.11
CA VAL A 142 -5.17 13.73 -0.07
C VAL A 142 -3.70 14.05 0.28
N SER A 143 -3.26 13.60 1.45
CA SER A 143 -1.84 13.66 1.83
C SER A 143 -0.96 12.89 0.84
N ALA A 144 0.23 13.41 0.56
CA ALA A 144 1.18 12.75 -0.33
C ALA A 144 1.64 11.40 0.25
N SER A 145 1.60 10.34 -0.59
CA SER A 145 2.08 8.99 -0.27
C SER A 145 1.54 8.46 1.08
N ILE A 146 2.34 7.64 1.75
CA ILE A 146 2.02 7.05 3.06
C ILE A 146 2.73 7.75 4.24
N HIS A 147 3.53 8.79 3.99
CA HIS A 147 4.22 9.54 5.03
C HIS A 147 3.30 10.60 5.67
N PRO A 148 3.65 11.12 6.86
CA PRO A 148 2.90 12.21 7.47
C PRO A 148 2.96 13.49 6.63
N ILE A 149 2.06 14.42 6.93
CA ILE A 149 2.02 15.74 6.29
C ILE A 149 3.17 16.59 6.80
N THR A 150 3.65 17.53 6.02
CA THR A 150 4.70 18.46 6.48
C THR A 150 4.10 19.71 7.13
N GLN A 151 2.93 20.14 6.69
CA GLN A 151 2.21 21.32 7.20
C GLN A 151 0.71 21.05 7.18
N ARG A 152 -0.01 21.54 8.20
CA ARG A 152 -1.48 21.45 8.23
C ARG A 152 -2.13 22.31 7.16
N ILE A 153 -1.53 23.46 6.87
CA ILE A 153 -1.91 24.34 5.78
C ILE A 153 -0.64 24.65 5.01
N GLU A 154 -0.50 24.09 3.81
CA GLU A 154 0.64 24.36 2.96
C GLU A 154 0.51 25.75 2.33
N GLU A 155 1.54 26.57 2.48
CA GLU A 155 1.67 27.81 1.73
C GLU A 155 2.48 27.54 0.46
N ARG A 156 1.92 27.87 -0.71
CA ARG A 156 2.57 27.74 -2.02
C ARG A 156 2.60 29.09 -2.71
N GLN A 157 3.76 29.46 -3.24
CA GLN A 157 3.90 30.67 -4.03
C GLN A 157 3.60 30.35 -5.50
N GLU A 158 2.58 31.02 -6.04
CA GLU A 158 2.17 30.85 -7.43
C GLU A 158 2.35 32.16 -8.20
N LYS A 159 3.00 32.08 -9.37
CA LYS A 159 3.62 33.24 -10.04
C LYS A 159 2.64 34.37 -10.37
N LYS A 160 1.37 34.05 -10.63
CA LYS A 160 0.35 35.02 -11.09
C LYS A 160 -0.59 35.52 -9.98
N ILE A 161 -0.78 34.75 -8.93
CA ILE A 161 -1.81 34.98 -7.89
C ILE A 161 -1.21 35.19 -6.50
N GLY A 162 0.11 35.12 -6.36
CA GLY A 162 0.80 35.37 -5.10
C GLY A 162 0.90 34.10 -4.26
N LYS A 163 0.07 33.98 -3.22
CA LYS A 163 0.10 32.84 -2.29
C LYS A 163 -1.19 32.02 -2.40
N ILE A 164 -1.05 30.71 -2.39
CA ILE A 164 -2.14 29.74 -2.26
C ILE A 164 -1.96 29.02 -0.94
N TYR A 165 -3.06 28.84 -0.22
CA TYR A 165 -3.11 28.06 1.00
C TYR A 165 -3.89 26.79 0.74
N TYR A 166 -3.26 25.65 1.01
CA TYR A 166 -3.84 24.33 0.82
C TYR A 166 -3.94 23.62 2.18
N PRO A 167 -5.12 23.63 2.84
CA PRO A 167 -5.31 22.88 4.07
C PRO A 167 -5.25 21.37 3.76
N ALA A 168 -4.70 20.59 4.69
CA ALA A 168 -4.75 19.14 4.61
C ALA A 168 -6.20 18.65 4.47
N ALA A 169 -6.41 17.60 3.68
CA ALA A 169 -7.74 17.09 3.37
C ALA A 169 -8.55 16.79 4.65
N GLY A 170 -9.77 17.32 4.79
CA GLY A 170 -10.58 17.08 5.99
C GLY A 170 -10.02 17.69 7.29
N LEU A 171 -9.13 18.68 7.22
CA LEU A 171 -8.68 19.45 8.39
C LEU A 171 -9.85 20.23 9.02
N SER A 172 -10.12 19.96 10.29
CA SER A 172 -11.18 20.58 11.08
C SER A 172 -10.75 20.70 12.54
N THR A 173 -11.52 21.39 13.39
CA THR A 173 -11.26 21.44 14.85
C THR A 173 -11.13 20.04 15.47
N GLU A 174 -11.87 19.06 14.95
CA GLU A 174 -11.87 17.68 15.42
C GLU A 174 -10.64 16.90 14.94
N THR A 175 -10.21 17.09 13.69
CA THR A 175 -9.11 16.32 13.08
C THR A 175 -7.73 16.99 13.26
N ILE A 176 -7.67 18.28 13.60
CA ILE A 176 -6.42 19.04 13.84
C ILE A 176 -5.42 18.30 14.77
N PRO A 177 -5.84 17.69 15.89
CA PRO A 177 -4.93 16.95 16.78
C PRO A 177 -4.25 15.75 16.11
N TYR A 178 -4.87 15.18 15.08
CA TYR A 178 -4.38 13.99 14.37
C TYR A 178 -3.49 14.34 13.17
N TYR A 179 -3.40 15.63 12.82
CA TYR A 179 -2.52 16.14 11.77
C TYR A 179 -1.20 16.67 12.35
N THR A 180 -0.42 15.78 12.98
CA THR A 180 0.93 16.08 13.48
C THR A 180 1.90 16.21 12.31
N SER A 181 2.68 17.30 12.28
CA SER A 181 3.69 17.48 11.23
C SER A 181 4.74 16.37 11.31
N ALA A 182 5.24 15.94 10.15
CA ALA A 182 6.41 15.08 10.05
C ALA A 182 7.60 15.61 10.87
N TYR A 183 7.76 16.94 10.98
CA TYR A 183 8.88 17.53 11.74
C TYR A 183 8.69 17.50 13.26
N ASP A 184 7.44 17.33 13.71
CA ASP A 184 7.07 17.28 15.13
C ASP A 184 6.82 15.85 15.62
N MET A 185 7.12 14.86 14.78
CA MET A 185 6.88 13.44 15.03
C MET A 185 8.18 12.71 15.38
N ASP A 186 8.07 11.72 16.27
CA ASP A 186 9.14 10.73 16.45
C ASP A 186 9.31 9.90 15.17
N MET A 187 10.46 10.00 14.50
CA MET A 187 10.71 9.29 13.24
C MET A 187 10.63 7.77 13.34
N ARG A 188 10.73 7.19 14.54
CA ARG A 188 10.47 5.75 14.75
C ARG A 188 9.05 5.36 14.36
N LYS A 189 8.08 6.22 14.66
CA LYS A 189 6.68 6.04 14.22
C LYS A 189 6.54 5.97 12.70
N VAL A 190 7.29 6.80 11.98
CA VAL A 190 7.31 6.78 10.52
C VAL A 190 7.96 5.48 10.02
N ILE A 191 9.08 5.08 10.62
CA ILE A 191 9.74 3.81 10.30
C ILE A 191 8.80 2.62 10.53
N ASP A 192 8.06 2.58 11.65
CA ASP A 192 7.14 1.49 11.98
C ASP A 192 6.00 1.37 10.96
N VAL A 193 5.42 2.49 10.51
CA VAL A 193 4.39 2.50 9.45
C VAL A 193 4.95 2.00 8.12
N TYR A 194 6.14 2.47 7.73
CA TYR A 194 6.78 1.99 6.51
C TYR A 194 7.18 0.52 6.60
N ALA A 195 7.67 0.05 7.76
CA ALA A 195 8.00 -1.35 7.98
C ALA A 195 6.76 -2.26 7.80
N ALA A 196 5.62 -1.87 8.37
CA ALA A 196 4.36 -2.59 8.19
C ALA A 196 3.88 -2.66 6.73
N ALA A 197 4.11 -1.60 5.94
CA ALA A 197 3.82 -1.63 4.50
C ALA A 197 4.84 -2.51 3.73
N THR A 198 6.13 -2.38 4.05
CA THR A 198 7.23 -3.09 3.37
C THR A 198 7.13 -4.60 3.48
N GLU A 199 6.51 -5.15 4.54
CA GLU A 199 6.24 -6.58 4.61
C GLU A 199 5.42 -7.11 3.43
N HIS A 200 4.66 -6.26 2.75
CA HIS A 200 3.72 -6.68 1.70
C HIS A 200 4.02 -6.12 0.32
N VAL A 201 5.03 -5.24 0.18
CA VAL A 201 5.48 -4.67 -1.10
C VAL A 201 6.64 -5.51 -1.66
N ASP A 202 6.56 -5.90 -2.95
CA ASP A 202 7.47 -6.84 -3.63
C ASP A 202 8.60 -6.18 -4.44
#